data_AF-A0A816GMF2-F1
#
_entry.id   AF-A0A816GMF2-F1
#
_cell.length_a   1.000
_cell.length_b   1.000
_cell.length_c   1.000
_cell.angle_alpha   90.00
_cell.angle_beta   90.00
_cell.angle_gamma   90.00
#
_symmetry.space_group_name_H-M   'P 1'
#
loop_
_entity.id
_entity.type
_entity.pdbx_description
1 polymer ?
#
loop_
_entity_poly.entity_id
_entity_poly.type
_entity_poly.pdbx_seq_one_letter_code
_entity_poly.pdbx_strand_id
1 'polypeptide(L)'
;MSHEVPLDEPWKCPNARDYDSKTVYTFLNERMWTNLAKQVLIIALESIMSADLGEISLLYFLFAVHDNGGIDEMLNGLGGAQDSKLIGGCGVLPITLMNIIGKDKIKLKSPVQHIDQSQKDYIVVTCKSSEQQYRCKCLILAISPTLCSRISYAPKMP
;
A
#
# COMPACT_ATOMS: atom_id res chain seq x y z
N MET A 1 6.04 -19.58 8.76
CA MET A 1 6.80 -18.58 7.96
C MET A 1 6.20 -17.19 8.13
N SER A 2 4.95 -16.91 7.73
CA SER A 2 4.37 -15.56 7.83
C SER A 2 4.28 -15.02 9.27
N HIS A 3 3.86 -15.84 10.24
CA HIS A 3 3.79 -15.45 11.66
C HIS A 3 5.14 -15.08 12.30
N GLU A 4 6.26 -15.48 11.69
CA GLU A 4 7.61 -15.11 12.17
C GLU A 4 8.03 -13.71 11.68
N VAL A 5 7.26 -13.12 10.76
CA VAL A 5 7.49 -11.77 10.23
C VAL A 5 6.72 -10.77 11.08
N PRO A 6 7.40 -9.90 11.87
CA PRO A 6 6.73 -8.88 12.67
C PRO A 6 6.00 -7.86 11.78
N LEU A 7 4.81 -7.44 12.18
CA LEU A 7 4.01 -6.48 11.39
C LEU A 7 4.58 -5.05 11.44
N ASP A 8 5.12 -4.63 12.58
CA ASP A 8 5.68 -3.28 12.72
C ASP A 8 7.07 -3.15 12.10
N GLU A 9 7.85 -4.23 12.12
CA GLU A 9 9.26 -4.23 11.71
C GLU A 9 9.62 -5.52 10.93
N PRO A 10 9.06 -5.74 9.73
CA PRO A 10 9.23 -6.99 8.97
C PRO A 10 10.71 -7.30 8.66
N TRP A 11 11.54 -6.27 8.50
CA TRP A 11 12.99 -6.40 8.28
C TRP A 11 13.76 -6.96 9.49
N LYS A 12 13.15 -7.04 10.68
CA LYS A 12 13.75 -7.65 11.88
C LYS A 12 13.45 -9.14 12.04
N CYS A 13 12.67 -9.76 11.14
CA CYS A 13 12.44 -11.20 11.24
C CYS A 13 13.75 -11.99 11.12
N PRO A 14 13.89 -13.16 11.78
CA PRO A 14 15.17 -13.89 11.86
C PRO A 14 15.82 -14.19 10.50
N ASN A 15 14.99 -14.46 9.48
CA ASN A 15 15.44 -14.81 8.13
C ASN A 15 15.22 -13.67 7.12
N ALA A 16 15.05 -12.42 7.57
CA ALA A 16 14.65 -11.29 6.72
C ALA A 16 15.50 -11.19 5.46
N ARG A 17 16.83 -11.29 5.59
CA ARG A 17 17.74 -11.18 4.44
C ARG A 17 17.57 -12.32 3.43
N ASP A 18 17.37 -13.56 3.88
CA ASP A 18 17.15 -14.70 2.97
C ASP A 18 15.79 -14.56 2.27
N TYR A 19 14.74 -14.25 3.02
CA TYR A 19 13.40 -14.05 2.48
C TYR A 19 13.36 -12.87 1.50
N ASP A 20 13.99 -11.75 1.80
CA ASP A 20 13.97 -10.57 0.93
C ASP A 20 14.85 -10.73 -0.32
N SER A 21 15.81 -11.67 -0.29
CA SER A 21 16.65 -12.00 -1.45
C SER A 21 15.99 -12.93 -2.46
N LYS A 22 14.82 -13.48 -2.16
CA LYS A 22 14.08 -14.41 -3.01
C LYS A 22 12.79 -13.80 -3.50
N THR A 23 12.42 -14.16 -4.72
CA THR A 23 11.10 -13.85 -5.24
C THR A 23 10.10 -14.90 -4.78
N VAL A 24 8.81 -14.57 -4.77
CA VAL A 24 7.76 -15.56 -4.49
C VAL A 24 7.80 -16.68 -5.55
N TYR A 25 8.06 -16.35 -6.82
CA TYR A 25 8.20 -17.33 -7.89
C TYR A 25 9.34 -18.34 -7.64
N THR A 26 10.52 -17.86 -7.23
CA THR A 26 11.65 -18.74 -6.88
C THR A 26 11.28 -19.65 -5.72
N PHE A 27 10.66 -19.10 -4.67
CA PHE A 27 10.19 -19.88 -3.53
C PHE A 27 9.20 -20.99 -3.93
N LEU A 28 8.22 -20.69 -4.78
CA LEU A 28 7.25 -21.69 -5.23
C LEU A 28 7.91 -22.79 -6.07
N ASN A 29 8.89 -22.45 -6.92
CA ASN A 29 9.62 -23.45 -7.70
C ASN A 29 10.49 -24.37 -6.84
N GLU A 30 11.06 -23.86 -5.76
CA GLU A 30 11.84 -24.67 -4.81
C GLU A 30 10.95 -25.59 -3.96
N ARG A 31 9.73 -25.15 -3.62
CA ARG A 31 8.86 -25.85 -2.66
C ARG A 31 7.80 -26.73 -3.29
N MET A 32 7.37 -26.45 -4.52
CA MET A 32 6.26 -27.18 -5.13
C MET A 32 6.73 -28.16 -6.19
N TRP A 33 6.42 -29.44 -5.96
CA TRP A 33 6.74 -30.52 -6.89
C TRP A 33 5.71 -30.65 -8.02
N THR A 34 4.42 -30.48 -7.72
CA THR A 34 3.33 -30.66 -8.68
C THR A 34 3.14 -29.41 -9.54
N ASN A 35 3.41 -29.53 -10.84
CA ASN A 35 3.33 -28.40 -11.78
C ASN A 35 1.93 -27.76 -11.86
N LEU A 36 0.86 -28.56 -11.87
CA LEU A 36 -0.50 -28.03 -11.92
C LEU A 36 -0.84 -27.19 -10.68
N ALA A 37 -0.52 -27.71 -9.49
CA ALA A 37 -0.76 -26.99 -8.23
C ALA A 37 0.02 -25.67 -8.19
N LYS A 38 1.28 -25.68 -8.66
CA LYS A 38 2.11 -24.49 -8.76
C LYS A 38 1.52 -23.45 -9.71
N GLN A 39 1.05 -23.87 -10.89
CA GLN A 39 0.41 -22.95 -11.85
C GLN A 39 -0.87 -22.33 -11.30
N VAL A 40 -1.71 -23.12 -10.63
CA VAL A 40 -2.94 -22.62 -9.99
C VAL A 40 -2.59 -21.57 -8.92
N LEU A 41 -1.58 -21.85 -8.09
CA LEU A 41 -1.17 -20.92 -7.03
C LEU A 41 -0.55 -19.64 -7.60
N ILE A 42 0.24 -19.74 -8.67
CA ILE A 42 0.79 -18.56 -9.36
C ILE A 42 -0.36 -17.65 -9.82
N ILE A 43 -1.33 -18.19 -10.57
CA ILE A 43 -2.47 -17.42 -11.07
C ILE A 43 -3.24 -16.76 -9.91
N ALA A 44 -3.49 -17.51 -8.83
CA ALA A 44 -4.24 -17.02 -7.68
C ALA A 44 -3.50 -15.87 -6.98
N LEU A 45 -2.20 -16.03 -6.72
CA LEU A 45 -1.40 -15.03 -6.02
C LEU A 45 -1.12 -13.81 -6.90
N GLU A 46 -0.87 -13.95 -8.20
CA GLU A 46 -0.73 -12.81 -9.13
C GLU A 46 -2.03 -12.01 -9.21
N SER A 47 -3.18 -12.67 -9.15
CA SER A 47 -4.48 -11.99 -9.12
C SER A 47 -4.66 -11.13 -7.87
N ILE A 48 -4.15 -11.58 -6.72
CA ILE A 48 -4.19 -10.81 -5.47
C ILE A 48 -3.15 -9.70 -5.46
N MET A 49 -1.91 -10.02 -5.81
CA MET A 49 -0.78 -9.10 -5.71
C MET A 49 -0.75 -8.09 -6.86
N SER A 50 -1.47 -8.35 -7.94
CA SER A 50 -1.51 -7.54 -9.16
C SER A 50 -0.13 -7.30 -9.78
N ALA A 51 0.78 -8.27 -9.62
CA ALA A 51 2.15 -8.24 -10.12
C ALA A 51 2.65 -9.67 -10.36
N ASP A 52 3.64 -9.82 -11.25
CA ASP A 52 4.31 -11.10 -11.51
C ASP A 52 5.06 -11.55 -10.23
N LEU A 53 4.94 -12.82 -9.85
CA LEU A 53 5.55 -13.32 -8.61
C LEU A 53 7.09 -13.29 -8.61
N GLY A 54 7.70 -13.12 -9.79
CA GLY A 54 9.13 -12.87 -9.98
C GLY A 54 9.55 -11.44 -9.62
N GLU A 55 8.62 -10.51 -9.45
CA GLU A 55 8.90 -9.13 -9.04
C GLU A 55 8.70 -8.91 -7.53
N ILE A 56 8.09 -9.87 -6.84
CA ILE A 56 7.67 -9.74 -5.45
C ILE A 56 8.69 -10.41 -4.53
N SER A 57 9.26 -9.64 -3.60
CA SER A 57 10.05 -10.16 -2.48
C SER A 57 9.23 -11.15 -1.65
N LEU A 58 9.82 -12.30 -1.33
CA LEU A 58 9.19 -13.29 -0.46
C LEU A 58 9.00 -12.72 0.96
N LEU A 59 9.91 -11.88 1.46
CA LEU A 59 9.72 -11.21 2.76
C LEU A 59 8.45 -10.35 2.74
N TYR A 60 8.28 -9.52 1.71
CA TYR A 60 7.08 -8.69 1.58
C TYR A 60 5.81 -9.53 1.46
N PHE A 61 5.86 -10.62 0.69
CA PHE A 61 4.72 -11.53 0.58
C PHE A 61 4.34 -12.17 1.92
N LEU A 62 5.31 -12.65 2.70
CA LEU A 62 5.07 -13.24 4.02
C LEU A 62 4.52 -12.22 5.02
N PHE A 63 5.02 -10.98 4.96
CA PHE A 63 4.45 -9.86 5.71
C PHE A 63 2.99 -9.63 5.32
N ALA A 64 2.69 -9.52 4.02
CA ALA A 64 1.32 -9.29 3.54
C ALA A 64 0.36 -10.42 3.96
N VAL A 65 0.81 -11.67 3.91
CA VAL A 65 0.04 -12.82 4.41
C VAL A 65 -0.26 -12.70 5.90
N HIS A 66 0.70 -12.26 6.72
CA HIS A 66 0.46 -12.08 8.15
C HIS A 66 -0.50 -10.93 8.43
N ASP A 67 -0.30 -9.79 7.76
CA ASP A 67 -1.09 -8.57 7.93
C ASP A 67 -2.56 -8.76 7.54
N ASN A 68 -2.81 -9.60 6.53
CA ASN A 68 -4.16 -9.90 6.04
C ASN A 68 -4.80 -11.13 6.72
N GLY A 69 -4.26 -11.60 7.85
CA GLY A 69 -4.87 -12.68 8.63
C GLY A 69 -4.63 -14.10 8.10
N GLY A 70 -3.81 -14.26 7.07
CA GLY A 70 -3.42 -15.54 6.49
C GLY A 70 -3.79 -15.68 5.02
N ILE A 71 -3.21 -16.69 4.37
CA ILE A 71 -3.39 -16.90 2.92
C ILE A 71 -4.83 -17.32 2.58
N ASP A 72 -5.48 -18.07 3.47
CA ASP A 72 -6.88 -18.49 3.30
C ASP A 72 -7.83 -17.28 3.38
N GLU A 73 -7.62 -16.39 4.33
CA GLU A 73 -8.41 -15.14 4.45
C GLU A 73 -8.25 -14.28 3.19
N MET A 74 -7.02 -14.15 2.69
CA MET A 74 -6.72 -13.39 1.47
C MET A 74 -7.36 -13.95 0.21
N LEU A 75 -7.57 -15.27 0.11
CA LEU A 75 -8.03 -15.93 -1.12
C LEU A 75 -9.53 -16.26 -1.14
N ASN A 76 -10.18 -16.33 0.02
CA ASN A 76 -11.54 -16.84 0.12
C ASN A 76 -12.61 -15.76 -0.04
N GLY A 77 -13.68 -16.16 -0.75
CA GLY A 77 -14.95 -15.45 -0.79
C GLY A 77 -15.69 -15.59 0.53
N LEU A 78 -16.46 -16.66 0.71
CA LEU A 78 -17.29 -16.85 1.90
C LEU A 78 -16.42 -16.91 3.17
N GLY A 79 -16.64 -15.95 4.07
CA GLY A 79 -15.88 -15.85 5.32
C GLY A 79 -14.41 -15.46 5.16
N GLY A 80 -14.03 -14.89 4.00
CA GLY A 80 -12.71 -14.31 3.77
C GLY A 80 -12.79 -12.86 3.26
N ALA A 81 -11.69 -12.34 2.73
CA ALA A 81 -11.56 -10.94 2.34
C ALA A 81 -12.48 -10.52 1.18
N GLN A 82 -13.03 -11.47 0.40
CA GLN A 82 -13.95 -11.17 -0.71
C GLN A 82 -15.43 -11.45 -0.39
N ASP A 83 -15.78 -11.71 0.87
CA ASP A 83 -17.11 -12.13 1.30
C ASP A 83 -18.21 -11.12 0.97
N SER A 84 -17.93 -9.85 1.24
CA SER A 84 -18.95 -8.80 1.27
C SER A 84 -18.64 -7.65 0.32
N LYS A 85 -19.70 -7.06 -0.23
CA LYS A 85 -19.64 -5.83 -1.04
C LYS A 85 -20.53 -4.76 -0.43
N LEU A 86 -20.14 -3.51 -0.62
CA LEU A 86 -20.94 -2.36 -0.21
C LEU A 86 -22.09 -2.11 -1.20
N ILE A 87 -23.31 -2.04 -0.69
CA ILE A 87 -24.50 -1.62 -1.46
C ILE A 87 -24.27 -0.18 -1.93
N GLY A 88 -24.42 0.08 -3.23
CA GLY A 88 -24.11 1.37 -3.86
C GLY A 88 -22.62 1.58 -4.21
N GLY A 89 -21.75 0.62 -3.88
CA GLY A 89 -20.32 0.62 -4.24
C GLY A 89 -19.42 1.38 -3.25
N CYS A 90 -18.11 1.10 -3.31
CA CYS A 90 -17.13 1.63 -2.35
C CYS A 90 -16.98 3.17 -2.41
N GLY A 91 -17.38 3.81 -3.51
CA GLY A 91 -17.39 5.27 -3.63
C GLY A 91 -18.31 5.99 -2.64
N VAL A 92 -19.27 5.28 -2.05
CA VAL A 92 -20.16 5.85 -1.01
C VAL A 92 -19.38 6.29 0.24
N LEU A 93 -18.30 5.59 0.59
CA LEU A 93 -17.48 5.91 1.77
C LEU A 93 -16.84 7.32 1.69
N PRO A 94 -16.00 7.63 0.67
CA PRO A 94 -15.40 8.95 0.58
C PRO A 94 -16.43 10.06 0.34
N ILE A 95 -17.53 9.79 -0.37
CA ILE A 95 -18.61 10.76 -0.58
C ILE A 95 -19.31 11.09 0.75
N THR A 96 -19.60 10.08 1.57
CA THR A 96 -20.22 10.27 2.89
C THR A 96 -19.28 11.05 3.80
N LEU A 97 -18.00 10.70 3.84
CA LEU A 97 -16.99 11.43 4.61
C LEU A 97 -16.87 12.90 4.16
N MET A 98 -16.91 13.16 2.85
CA MET A 98 -16.93 14.52 2.33
C MET A 98 -18.13 15.33 2.83
N ASN A 99 -19.31 14.73 2.92
CA ASN A 99 -20.51 15.41 3.43
C ASN A 99 -20.42 15.70 4.94
N ILE A 100 -19.76 14.82 5.72
CA ILE A 100 -19.53 15.03 7.16
C ILE A 100 -18.50 16.15 7.41
N ILE A 101 -17.38 16.13 6.67
CA ILE A 101 -16.29 17.11 6.84
C ILE A 101 -16.70 18.51 6.37
N GLY A 102 -17.48 18.56 5.29
CA GLY A 102 -17.86 19.79 4.58
C GLY A 102 -17.14 19.91 3.24
N LYS A 103 -17.91 20.11 2.16
CA LYS A 103 -17.39 20.19 0.78
C LYS A 103 -16.43 21.37 0.58
N ASP A 104 -16.63 22.45 1.32
CA ASP A 104 -15.80 23.65 1.29
C ASP A 104 -14.37 23.39 1.77
N LYS A 105 -14.15 22.39 2.64
CA LYS A 105 -12.84 21.99 3.13
C LYS A 105 -12.09 21.05 2.20
N ILE A 106 -12.75 20.50 1.18
CA ILE A 106 -12.18 19.54 0.23
C ILE A 106 -11.89 20.23 -1.09
N LYS A 107 -10.60 20.26 -1.46
CA LYS A 107 -10.13 20.94 -2.67
C LYS A 107 -9.81 19.92 -3.74
N LEU A 108 -10.78 19.71 -4.64
CA LEU A 108 -10.62 18.85 -5.82
C LEU A 108 -9.81 19.55 -6.91
N LYS A 109 -9.20 18.77 -7.80
CA LYS A 109 -8.34 19.26 -8.89
C LYS A 109 -7.14 20.09 -8.40
N SER A 110 -6.71 19.89 -7.17
CA SER A 110 -5.57 20.59 -6.54
C SER A 110 -4.43 19.62 -6.25
N PRO A 111 -3.77 19.06 -7.29
CA PRO A 111 -2.64 18.15 -7.07
C PRO A 111 -1.47 18.92 -6.43
N VAL A 112 -0.97 18.40 -5.31
CA VAL A 112 0.20 18.92 -4.61
C VAL A 112 1.45 18.70 -5.47
N GLN A 113 2.27 19.74 -5.61
CA GLN A 113 3.53 19.69 -6.38
C GLN A 113 4.77 20.01 -5.56
N HIS A 114 4.62 20.84 -4.53
CA HIS A 114 5.72 21.24 -3.67
C HIS A 114 5.30 21.30 -2.22
N ILE A 115 6.19 20.84 -1.34
CA ILE A 115 6.04 20.90 0.11
C ILE A 115 7.31 21.54 0.68
N ASP A 116 7.14 22.66 1.38
CA ASP A 116 8.21 23.40 2.02
C ASP A 116 8.03 23.39 3.55
N GLN A 117 8.96 22.72 4.23
CA GLN A 117 9.11 22.59 5.67
C GLN A 117 10.37 23.34 6.18
N SER A 118 10.91 24.29 5.41
CA SER A 118 12.05 25.12 5.82
C SER A 118 11.70 26.09 6.96
N GLN A 119 10.42 26.42 7.10
CA GLN A 119 9.93 27.31 8.14
C GLN A 119 9.70 26.55 9.45
N LYS A 120 10.00 27.20 10.57
CA LYS A 120 9.94 26.57 11.90
C LYS A 120 8.51 26.27 12.37
N ASP A 121 7.57 27.14 12.04
CA ASP A 121 6.22 27.14 12.66
C ASP A 121 5.12 26.59 11.75
N TYR A 122 5.37 26.45 10.45
CA TYR A 122 4.38 25.98 9.49
C TYR A 122 5.01 25.34 8.26
N ILE A 123 4.22 24.51 7.59
CA ILE A 123 4.51 23.88 6.31
C ILE A 123 3.75 24.63 5.22
N VAL A 124 4.40 24.91 4.10
CA VAL A 124 3.76 25.47 2.90
C VAL A 124 3.55 24.37 1.87
N VAL A 125 2.31 24.23 1.39
CA VAL A 125 1.94 23.26 0.36
C VAL A 125 1.47 24.01 -0.88
N THR A 126 2.14 23.78 -2.01
CA THR A 126 1.81 24.43 -3.29
C THR A 126 1.16 23.42 -4.23
N CYS A 127 0.00 23.79 -4.79
CA CYS A 127 -0.75 22.97 -5.74
C CYS A 127 -0.64 23.50 -7.18
N LYS A 128 -0.69 22.61 -8.17
CA LYS A 128 -0.53 22.97 -9.61
C LYS A 128 -1.57 23.95 -10.13
N SER A 129 -2.78 23.90 -9.59
CA SER A 129 -3.98 24.42 -10.28
C SER A 129 -4.17 25.93 -10.23
N SER A 130 -3.42 26.68 -9.41
CA SER A 130 -3.82 28.08 -9.14
C SER A 130 -2.79 28.96 -8.43
N GLU A 131 -1.50 28.57 -8.37
CA GLU A 131 -0.52 29.17 -7.44
C GLU A 131 -0.98 29.15 -5.97
N GLN A 132 -2.03 28.40 -5.66
CA GLN A 132 -2.66 28.40 -4.36
C GLN A 132 -1.79 27.64 -3.38
N GLN A 133 -1.43 28.35 -2.32
CA GLN A 133 -0.64 27.82 -1.23
C GLN A 133 -1.53 27.59 -0.01
N TYR A 134 -1.28 26.46 0.66
CA TYR A 134 -1.86 26.16 1.97
C TYR A 134 -0.77 26.21 3.03
N ARG A 135 -1.12 26.68 4.23
CA ARG A 135 -0.25 26.66 5.40
C ARG A 135 -0.85 25.76 6.45
N CYS A 136 -0.05 24.86 7.00
CA CYS A 136 -0.49 23.97 8.07
C CYS A 136 0.63 23.72 9.09
N LYS A 137 0.28 23.23 10.28
CA LYS A 137 1.25 22.82 11.30
C LYS A 137 1.71 21.37 11.13
N CYS A 138 0.89 20.56 10.48
CA CYS A 138 1.12 19.15 10.24
C CYS A 138 0.55 18.81 8.86
N LEU A 139 1.19 17.86 8.17
CA LEU A 139 0.80 17.38 6.86
C LEU A 139 0.73 15.86 6.89
N ILE A 140 -0.36 15.29 6.36
CA ILE A 140 -0.50 13.85 6.17
C ILE A 140 -0.50 13.59 4.66
N LEU A 141 0.49 12.81 4.19
CA LEU A 141 0.52 12.31 2.83
C LEU A 141 -0.22 10.98 2.75
N ALA A 142 -1.53 11.05 2.47
CA ALA A 142 -2.39 9.88 2.33
C ALA A 142 -2.42 9.36 0.87
N ILE A 143 -1.26 9.21 0.26
CA ILE A 143 -1.07 8.72 -1.12
C ILE A 143 0.02 7.64 -1.13
N SER A 144 0.13 6.86 -2.21
CA SER A 144 1.15 5.81 -2.30
C SER A 144 2.58 6.38 -2.26
N PRO A 145 3.57 5.63 -1.74
CA PRO A 145 4.97 6.08 -1.68
C PRO A 145 5.52 6.52 -3.04
N THR A 146 5.16 5.81 -4.12
CA THR A 146 5.54 6.17 -5.48
C THR A 146 5.00 7.54 -5.89
N LEU A 147 3.80 7.92 -5.47
CA LEU A 147 3.26 9.26 -5.73
C LEU A 147 3.90 10.33 -4.84
N CYS A 148 4.24 10.00 -3.59
CA CYS A 148 5.03 10.89 -2.72
C CYS A 148 6.34 11.30 -3.40
N SER A 149 7.05 10.35 -4.04
CA SER A 149 8.31 10.63 -4.74
C SER A 149 8.21 11.64 -5.90
N ARG A 150 7.00 11.93 -6.39
CA ARG A 150 6.75 12.90 -7.48
C ARG A 150 6.54 14.33 -6.97
N ILE A 151 6.44 14.51 -5.66
CA ILE A 151 6.34 15.83 -5.03
C ILE A 151 7.75 16.36 -4.81
N SER A 152 7.96 17.66 -5.02
CA SER A 152 9.22 18.31 -4.68
C SER A 152 9.20 18.76 -3.21
N TYR A 153 10.31 18.58 -2.51
CA TYR A 153 10.41 18.86 -1.08
C TYR A 153 11.54 19.86 -0.79
N ALA A 154 11.28 20.79 0.13
CA ALA A 154 12.27 21.65 0.76
C ALA A 154 12.16 21.53 2.29
N PRO A 155 13.21 21.10 3.03
CA PRO A 155 14.41 20.46 2.51
C PRO A 155 14.08 19.17 1.75
N LYS A 156 15.05 18.64 0.99
CA LYS A 156 14.89 17.35 0.30
C LYS A 156 14.60 16.25 1.34
N MET A 157 13.83 15.25 0.91
CA MET A 157 13.59 14.05 1.71
C MET A 157 14.92 13.35 2.03
N PRO A 158 15.04 12.68 3.20
CA PRO A 158 16.22 11.90 3.58
C PRO A 158 16.62 10.83 2.56
#